data_AF-A0A8J7MHS1-F1
#
_entry.id   AF-A0A8J7MHS1-F1
#
_cell.length_a   1.000
_cell.length_b   1.000
_cell.length_c   1.000
_cell.angle_alpha   90.00
_cell.angle_beta   90.00
_cell.angle_gamma   90.00
#
_symmetry.space_group_name_H-M   'P 1'
#
loop_
_entity.id
_entity.type
_entity.pdbx_description
1 polymer ?
#
loop_
_entity_poly.entity_id
_entity_poly.type
_entity_poly.pdbx_seq_one_letter_code
_entity_poly.pdbx_strand_id
1 'polypeptide(L)'
;DYPNALNYFNQAIAKDSLFAYAYNNKGYVLIQEGNYSQALEAVQKSLNLDNNNAYAYRNMAICYANMGDKTASCEALVVAGKVEYGLRIKEELEDLKVAYCQ
;
A
#
# COMPACT_ATOMS: atom_id res chain seq x y z
N ASP A 1 17.61 2.04 -6.08
CA ASP A 1 17.31 2.17 -7.51
C ASP A 1 16.00 1.43 -7.81
N TYR A 2 14.97 2.14 -8.25
CA TYR A 2 13.59 1.63 -8.34
C TYR A 2 13.41 0.50 -9.37
N PRO A 3 14.00 0.56 -10.59
CA PRO A 3 13.93 -0.54 -11.55
C PRO A 3 14.51 -1.85 -11.02
N ASN A 4 15.64 -1.77 -10.29
CA ASN A 4 16.25 -2.93 -9.66
C ASN A 4 15.35 -3.51 -8.55
N ALA A 5 14.71 -2.66 -7.74
CA ALA A 5 13.77 -3.09 -6.72
C ALA A 5 12.53 -3.78 -7.32
N LEU A 6 11.94 -3.21 -8.38
CA LEU A 6 10.81 -3.84 -9.11
C LEU A 6 11.19 -5.22 -9.64
N ASN A 7 12.39 -5.36 -10.22
CA ASN A 7 12.88 -6.64 -10.71
C ASN A 7 12.96 -7.69 -9.58
N TYR A 8 13.47 -7.33 -8.41
CA TYR A 8 13.51 -8.24 -7.26
C TYR A 8 12.11 -8.66 -6.79
N PHE A 9 11.16 -7.73 -6.70
CA PHE A 9 9.80 -8.07 -6.30
C PHE A 9 9.08 -8.91 -7.35
N ASN A 10 9.29 -8.65 -8.65
CA ASN A 10 8.75 -9.50 -9.71
C ASN A 10 9.32 -10.92 -9.65
N GLN A 11 10.62 -11.09 -9.37
CA GLN A 11 11.20 -12.42 -9.17
C GLN A 11 10.67 -13.11 -7.92
N ALA A 12 10.47 -12.37 -6.81
CA ALA A 12 9.87 -12.91 -5.60
C ALA A 12 8.45 -13.41 -5.86
N ILE A 13 7.63 -12.63 -6.57
CA ILE A 13 6.26 -12.99 -6.99
C ILE A 13 6.26 -14.20 -7.94
N ALA A 14 7.23 -14.28 -8.85
CA ALA A 14 7.34 -15.41 -9.77
C ALA A 14 7.72 -16.72 -9.05
N LYS A 15 8.50 -16.63 -7.96
CA LYS A 15 8.85 -17.78 -7.13
C LYS A 15 7.73 -18.17 -6.17
N ASP A 16 7.04 -17.19 -5.62
CA ASP A 16 5.89 -17.38 -4.73
C ASP A 16 4.80 -16.34 -5.02
N SER A 17 3.78 -16.78 -5.76
CA SER A 17 2.66 -15.93 -6.14
C SER A 17 1.74 -15.56 -4.97
N LEU A 18 1.91 -16.21 -3.81
CA LEU A 18 1.13 -15.97 -2.60
C LEU A 18 1.87 -15.05 -1.61
N PHE A 19 3.08 -14.58 -1.96
CA PHE A 19 3.85 -13.71 -1.07
C PHE A 19 3.29 -12.28 -1.03
N ALA A 20 2.31 -12.03 -0.16
CA ALA A 20 1.58 -10.77 -0.05
C ALA A 20 2.50 -9.54 0.05
N TYR A 21 3.52 -9.60 0.91
CA TYR A 21 4.46 -8.49 1.12
C TYR A 21 5.25 -8.10 -0.13
N ALA A 22 5.55 -9.04 -1.04
CA ALA A 22 6.20 -8.69 -2.30
C ALA A 22 5.31 -7.82 -3.20
N TYR A 23 4.00 -8.07 -3.22
CA TYR A 23 3.05 -7.22 -3.93
C TYR A 23 2.93 -5.83 -3.29
N ASN A 24 2.86 -5.75 -1.96
CA ASN A 24 2.85 -4.47 -1.26
C ASN A 24 4.13 -3.66 -1.54
N ASN A 25 5.30 -4.30 -1.47
CA ASN A 25 6.57 -3.62 -1.70
C ASN A 25 6.75 -3.20 -3.16
N LYS A 26 6.25 -3.99 -4.12
CA LYS A 26 6.11 -3.58 -5.51
C LYS A 26 5.23 -2.34 -5.64
N GLY A 27 4.07 -2.33 -4.99
CA GLY A 27 3.17 -1.18 -4.94
C GLY A 27 3.84 0.07 -4.35
N TYR A 28 4.60 -0.10 -3.27
CA TYR A 28 5.38 1.00 -2.67
C TYR A 28 6.39 1.59 -3.66
N VAL A 29 7.14 0.76 -4.38
CA VAL A 29 8.08 1.27 -5.40
C VAL A 29 7.34 2.02 -6.51
N LEU A 30 6.20 1.50 -6.97
CA LEU A 30 5.37 2.17 -7.98
C LEU A 30 4.83 3.53 -7.49
N ILE A 31 4.48 3.65 -6.21
CA ILE A 31 4.12 4.95 -5.59
C ILE A 31 5.28 5.94 -5.69
N GLN A 32 6.51 5.50 -5.40
CA GLN A 32 7.68 6.38 -5.49
C GLN A 32 7.98 6.83 -6.92
N GLU A 33 7.56 6.05 -7.92
CA GLU A 33 7.66 6.41 -9.34
C GLU A 33 6.45 7.22 -9.85
N GLY A 34 5.44 7.50 -9.01
CA GLY A 34 4.22 8.20 -9.40
C GLY A 34 3.20 7.35 -10.16
N ASN A 35 3.41 6.03 -10.25
CA ASN A 35 2.56 5.08 -10.97
C ASN A 35 1.40 4.58 -10.10
N TYR A 36 0.54 5.51 -9.62
CA TYR A 36 -0.45 5.22 -8.58
C TYR A 36 -1.49 4.16 -8.96
N SER A 37 -1.94 4.10 -10.22
CA SER A 37 -2.92 3.09 -10.66
C SER A 37 -2.33 1.67 -10.61
N GLN A 38 -1.09 1.49 -11.10
CA GLN A 38 -0.40 0.20 -11.04
C GLN A 38 -0.02 -0.17 -9.61
N ALA A 39 0.33 0.83 -8.79
CA ALA A 39 0.58 0.63 -7.37
C ALA A 39 -0.68 0.11 -6.65
N LEU A 40 -1.84 0.69 -6.95
CA LEU A 40 -3.11 0.28 -6.37
C LEU A 40 -3.44 -1.17 -6.71
N GLU A 41 -3.25 -1.61 -7.96
CA GLU A 41 -3.43 -3.01 -8.36
C GLU A 41 -2.53 -3.96 -7.55
N ALA A 42 -1.25 -3.61 -7.40
CA ALA A 42 -0.30 -4.41 -6.64
C ALA A 42 -0.67 -4.46 -5.15
N VAL A 43 -1.06 -3.33 -4.57
CA VAL A 43 -1.50 -3.24 -3.18
C VAL A 43 -2.78 -4.04 -2.95
N GLN A 44 -3.77 -3.96 -3.83
CA GLN A 44 -4.99 -4.76 -3.77
C GLN A 44 -4.68 -6.26 -3.85
N LYS A 45 -3.71 -6.66 -4.69
CA LYS A 45 -3.26 -8.05 -4.73
C LYS A 45 -2.63 -8.50 -3.41
N SER A 46 -1.86 -7.65 -2.73
CA SER A 46 -1.38 -7.93 -1.38
C SER A 46 -2.54 -8.13 -0.41
N LEU A 47 -3.54 -7.25 -0.42
CA LEU A 47 -4.68 -7.31 0.50
C LEU A 47 -5.61 -8.52 0.25
N ASN A 48 -5.68 -8.98 -1.00
CA ASN A 48 -6.40 -10.22 -1.34
C ASN A 48 -5.70 -11.47 -0.81
N LEU A 49 -4.38 -11.42 -0.60
CA LEU A 49 -3.59 -12.53 -0.06
C LEU A 49 -3.47 -12.45 1.47
N ASP A 50 -3.32 -11.24 2.01
CA ASP A 50 -3.25 -10.93 3.44
C ASP A 50 -4.00 -9.63 3.73
N ASN A 51 -5.23 -9.79 4.22
CA ASN A 51 -6.11 -8.68 4.58
C ASN A 51 -5.76 -8.03 5.93
N ASN A 52 -4.71 -8.49 6.63
CA ASN A 52 -4.22 -7.86 7.84
C ASN A 52 -3.01 -6.95 7.60
N ASN A 53 -2.54 -6.83 6.35
CA ASN A 53 -1.39 -6.01 6.01
C ASN A 53 -1.68 -4.50 6.12
N ALA A 54 -1.36 -3.92 7.27
CA ALA A 54 -1.55 -2.49 7.53
C ALA A 54 -0.77 -1.57 6.57
N TYR A 55 0.44 -1.98 6.14
CA TYR A 55 1.23 -1.22 5.18
C TYR A 55 0.58 -1.18 3.80
N ALA A 56 -0.10 -2.26 3.41
CA ALA A 56 -0.85 -2.29 2.16
C ALA A 56 -2.05 -1.32 2.22
N TYR A 57 -2.82 -1.28 3.30
CA TYR A 57 -3.88 -0.28 3.46
C TYR A 57 -3.36 1.16 3.48
N ARG A 58 -2.22 1.42 4.14
CA ARG A 58 -1.53 2.71 4.09
C ARG A 58 -1.13 3.09 2.67
N ASN A 59 -0.51 2.18 1.92
CA ASN A 59 -0.12 2.42 0.54
C ASN A 59 -1.33 2.60 -0.39
N MET A 60 -2.43 1.91 -0.12
CA MET A 60 -3.71 2.09 -0.81
C MET A 60 -4.23 3.52 -0.60
N ALA A 61 -4.16 4.03 0.63
CA ALA A 61 -4.55 5.40 0.93
C ALA A 61 -3.71 6.43 0.15
N ILE A 62 -2.39 6.24 0.11
CA ILE A 62 -1.49 7.11 -0.66
C ILE A 62 -1.86 7.09 -2.15
N CYS A 63 -2.18 5.92 -2.72
CA CYS A 63 -2.63 5.83 -4.10
C CYS A 63 -3.91 6.65 -4.32
N TYR A 64 -4.94 6.45 -3.48
CA TYR A 64 -6.20 7.17 -3.60
C TYR A 64 -6.04 8.69 -3.45
N ALA A 65 -5.24 9.14 -2.47
CA ALA A 65 -4.97 10.56 -2.26
C ALA A 65 -4.33 11.21 -3.50
N ASN A 66 -3.34 10.55 -4.11
CA ASN A 66 -2.69 11.06 -5.33
C ASN A 66 -3.56 10.94 -6.58
N MET A 67 -4.53 10.03 -6.59
CA MET A 67 -5.56 9.94 -7.64
C MET A 67 -6.73 10.92 -7.42
N GLY A 68 -6.74 11.68 -6.32
CA GLY A 68 -7.77 12.67 -6.00
C GLY A 68 -8.98 12.12 -5.24
N ASP A 69 -9.00 10.84 -4.89
CA ASP A 69 -10.07 10.22 -4.11
C ASP A 69 -9.75 10.28 -2.61
N LYS A 70 -10.04 11.43 -2.01
CA LYS A 70 -9.82 11.66 -0.58
C LYS A 70 -10.68 10.74 0.29
N THR A 71 -11.90 10.45 -0.12
CA THR A 71 -12.83 9.60 0.63
C THR A 71 -12.26 8.18 0.76
N ALA A 72 -11.89 7.56 -0.37
CA ALA A 72 -11.30 6.23 -0.36
C ALA A 72 -9.95 6.19 0.37
N SER A 73 -9.16 7.28 0.30
CA SER A 73 -7.93 7.41 1.08
C SER A 73 -8.19 7.32 2.59
N CYS A 74 -9.17 8.07 3.09
CA CYS A 74 -9.51 8.08 4.51
C CYS A 74 -10.04 6.74 5.01
N GLU A 75 -10.92 6.11 4.23
CA GLU A 75 -11.42 4.78 4.55
C GLU A 75 -10.26 3.78 4.66
N ALA A 76 -9.32 3.82 3.72
CA ALA A 76 -8.13 2.97 3.75
C ALA A 76 -7.26 3.22 5.00
N LEU A 77 -7.03 4.48 5.41
CA LEU A 77 -6.29 4.80 6.64
C LEU A 77 -7.01 4.34 7.91
N VAL A 78 -8.34 4.45 7.94
CA VAL A 78 -9.15 3.96 9.06
C VAL A 78 -9.05 2.44 9.16
N VAL A 79 -9.09 1.72 8.04
CA VAL A 79 -8.93 0.26 8.02
C VAL A 79 -7.50 -0.12 8.42
N ALA A 80 -6.48 0.59 7.94
CA ALA A 80 -5.07 0.36 8.30
C ALA A 80 -4.85 0.37 9.82
N GLY A 81 -5.53 1.26 10.55
CA GLY A 81 -5.41 1.35 12.01
C GLY A 81 -6.19 0.29 12.80
N LYS A 82 -7.09 -0.46 12.14
CA LYS A 82 -7.92 -1.49 12.78
C LYS A 82 -7.34 -2.90 12.66
N VAL A 83 -6.47 -3.14 11.68
CA VAL A 83 -5.83 -4.45 11.47
C VAL A 83 -4.66 -4.67 12.43
N GLU A 84 -4.27 -5.92 12.67
CA GLU A 84 -3.30 -6.32 13.70
C GLU A 84 -1.97 -5.53 13.64
N TYR A 85 -1.44 -5.34 12.42
CA TYR A 85 -0.20 -4.56 12.23
C TYR A 85 -0.39 -3.05 12.31
N GLY A 86 -1.64 -2.55 12.35
CA GLY A 86 -1.99 -1.14 12.38
C GLY A 86 -1.47 -0.39 13.60
N LEU A 87 -1.38 -1.06 14.76
CA LEU A 87 -0.85 -0.48 15.98
C LEU A 87 0.62 -0.07 15.87
N ARG A 88 1.39 -0.72 14.97
CA ARG A 88 2.82 -0.43 14.77
C ARG A 88 3.10 0.85 14.00
N ILE A 89 2.12 1.31 13.22
CA ILE A 89 2.23 2.49 12.34
C ILE A 89 1.22 3.58 12.73
N LYS A 90 0.71 3.54 13.96
CA LYS A 90 -0.41 4.39 14.38
C LYS A 90 -0.11 5.89 14.26
N GLU A 91 1.07 6.33 14.67
CA GLU A 91 1.47 7.75 14.58
C GLU A 91 1.50 8.22 13.12
N GLU A 92 2.11 7.43 12.24
CA GLU A 92 2.15 7.70 10.80
C GLU A 92 0.73 7.75 10.19
N LEU A 93 -0.17 6.87 10.61
CA LEU A 93 -1.55 6.90 10.12
C LEU A 93 -2.29 8.17 10.53
N GLU A 94 -2.02 8.74 11.71
CA GLU A 94 -2.62 10.01 12.11
C GLU A 94 -2.11 11.18 11.27
N ASP A 95 -0.80 11.23 11.00
CA ASP A 95 -0.21 12.25 10.12
C ASP A 95 -0.82 12.20 8.71
N LEU A 96 -0.96 10.98 8.17
CA LEU A 96 -1.57 10.77 6.85
C LEU A 96 -3.05 11.14 6.83
N LYS A 97 -3.80 10.91 7.92
CA LYS A 97 -5.20 11.34 8.01
C LYS A 97 -5.30 12.86 8.00
N VAL A 98 -4.44 13.55 8.76
CA VAL A 98 -4.39 15.01 8.73
C VAL A 98 -4.10 15.53 7.32
N ALA A 99 -3.19 14.87 6.60
CA ALA A 99 -2.81 15.27 5.23
C ALA A 99 -3.89 14.98 4.18
N TYR A 100 -4.58 13.83 4.26
CA TYR A 100 -5.39 13.33 3.15
C TYR A 100 -6.91 13.30 3.40
N CYS A 101 -7.37 13.60 4.62
CA CYS A 101 -8.80 13.56 5.00
C CYS A 101 -9.51 14.90 5.15
N GLN A 102 -8.86 16.01 4.78
CA GLN A 102 -9.44 17.35 4.84
C GLN A 102 -10.13 17.77 3.53
#